data_AF-A0A952F9P2-F1
#
_entry.id   AF-A0A952F9P2-F1
#
_cell.length_a   1.000
_cell.length_b   1.000
_cell.length_c   1.000
_cell.angle_alpha   90.00
_cell.angle_beta   90.00
_cell.angle_gamma   90.00
#
_symmetry.space_group_name_H-M   'P 1'
#
loop_
_entity.id
_entity.type
_entity.pdbx_description
1 polymer ?
#
loop_
_entity_poly.entity_id
_entity_poly.type
_entity_poly.pdbx_seq_one_letter_code
_entity_poly.pdbx_strand_id
1 'polypeptide(L)'
;RASKGNEKALEKARSHIRDRLTQLAPIFLKNKFMLGDNFSMLDVAIAPLLWRLDYYDIDLSKNAAPLLKYAERIFSRPAYIEALTPSEKVMRK
;
A
#
# COMPACT_ATOMS: atom_id res chain seq x y z
N ARG A 1 -16.66 9.90 -18.94
CA ARG A 1 -17.27 8.61 -19.35
C ARG A 1 -16.23 7.51 -19.16
N ALA A 2 -16.19 6.82 -18.03
CA ALA A 2 -15.47 5.56 -17.93
C ALA A 2 -16.32 4.50 -18.65
N SER A 3 -15.78 3.87 -19.69
CA SER A 3 -16.48 2.83 -20.44
C SER A 3 -16.63 1.58 -19.57
N LYS A 4 -17.77 0.87 -19.65
CA LYS A 4 -18.05 -0.34 -18.86
C LYS A 4 -16.97 -1.46 -18.97
N GLY A 5 -16.13 -1.43 -20.01
CA GLY A 5 -14.97 -2.32 -20.14
C GLY A 5 -13.84 -2.02 -19.16
N ASN A 6 -13.68 -0.75 -18.76
CA ASN A 6 -12.70 -0.36 -17.74
C ASN A 6 -13.10 -0.82 -16.34
N GLU A 7 -14.39 -0.90 -16.02
CA GLU A 7 -14.84 -1.26 -14.67
C GLU A 7 -14.46 -2.70 -14.30
N LYS A 8 -14.68 -3.65 -15.21
CA LYS A 8 -14.23 -5.04 -15.03
C LYS A 8 -12.71 -5.16 -14.94
N ALA A 9 -11.97 -4.35 -15.71
CA ALA A 9 -10.51 -4.33 -15.66
C ALA A 9 -10.00 -3.75 -14.34
N LEU A 10 -10.64 -2.69 -13.83
CA LEU A 10 -10.33 -2.06 -12.55
C LEU A 10 -10.61 -3.03 -11.40
N GLU A 11 -11.75 -3.71 -11.41
CA GLU A 11 -12.09 -4.69 -10.36
C GLU A 11 -11.12 -5.88 -10.36
N LYS A 12 -10.73 -6.37 -11.54
CA LYS A 12 -9.69 -7.39 -11.68
C LYS A 12 -8.34 -6.90 -11.13
N ALA A 13 -7.96 -5.65 -11.42
CA ALA A 13 -6.73 -5.06 -10.90
C ALA A 13 -6.76 -4.92 -9.38
N ARG A 14 -7.87 -4.44 -8.79
CA ARG A 14 -8.07 -4.35 -7.34
C ARG A 14 -7.92 -5.71 -6.67
N SER A 15 -8.61 -6.75 -7.18
CA SER A 15 -8.46 -8.10 -6.63
C SER A 15 -7.03 -8.60 -6.75
N HIS A 16 -6.38 -8.39 -7.90
CA HIS A 16 -5.01 -8.83 -8.09
C HIS A 16 -4.04 -8.16 -7.10
N ILE A 17 -4.16 -6.85 -6.91
CA ILE A 17 -3.35 -6.10 -5.95
C ILE A 17 -3.61 -6.61 -4.53
N ARG A 18 -4.89 -6.75 -4.12
CA ARG A 18 -5.27 -7.28 -2.81
C ARG A 18 -4.66 -8.66 -2.53
N ASP A 19 -4.77 -9.58 -3.50
CA ASP A 19 -4.29 -10.95 -3.35
C ASP A 19 -2.76 -10.98 -3.21
N ARG A 20 -2.05 -10.18 -4.02
CA ARG A 20 -0.57 -10.06 -3.95
C ARG A 20 -0.10 -9.41 -2.67
N LEU A 21 -0.75 -8.34 -2.23
CA LEU A 21 -0.42 -7.68 -0.96
C LEU A 21 -0.66 -8.61 0.24
N THR A 22 -1.74 -9.39 0.21
CA THR A 22 -2.03 -10.39 1.25
C THR A 22 -0.96 -11.49 1.30
N GLN A 23 -0.45 -11.94 0.14
CA GLN A 23 0.65 -12.90 0.06
C GLN A 23 1.97 -12.34 0.63
N LEU A 24 2.20 -11.03 0.55
CA LEU A 24 3.39 -10.38 1.10
C LEU A 24 3.32 -10.15 2.61
N ALA A 25 2.11 -10.12 3.20
CA ALA A 25 1.91 -9.79 4.61
C ALA A 25 2.77 -10.64 5.59
N PRO A 26 2.94 -11.97 5.43
CA PRO A 26 3.73 -12.77 6.37
C PRO A 26 5.21 -12.39 6.45
N ILE A 27 5.77 -11.76 5.42
CA ILE A 27 7.18 -11.32 5.40
C ILE A 27 7.44 -10.29 6.51
N PHE A 28 6.46 -9.41 6.73
CA PHE A 28 6.56 -8.32 7.72
C PHE A 28 6.35 -8.77 9.17
N LEU A 29 6.10 -10.07 9.41
CA LEU A 29 6.13 -10.65 10.75
C LEU A 29 7.55 -10.80 11.30
N LYS A 30 8.51 -11.09 10.41
CA LYS A 30 9.93 -11.29 10.77
C LYS A 30 10.79 -10.10 10.39
N ASN A 31 10.44 -9.41 9.30
CA ASN A 31 11.25 -8.33 8.75
C ASN A 31 10.63 -6.96 9.03
N LYS A 32 11.48 -5.97 9.37
CA LYS A 32 11.03 -4.59 9.59
C LYS A 32 10.66 -3.87 8.28
N PHE A 33 11.35 -4.20 7.19
CA PHE A 33 11.22 -3.67 5.84
C PHE A 33 11.28 -4.82 4.83
N MET A 34 11.09 -4.55 3.53
CA MET A 34 11.02 -5.63 2.52
C MET A 34 12.27 -6.53 2.50
N LEU A 35 13.47 -5.97 2.69
CA LEU A 35 14.75 -6.68 2.65
C LEU A 35 15.35 -6.95 4.04
N GLY A 36 14.52 -7.06 5.08
CA GLY A 36 14.98 -7.31 6.45
C GLY A 36 14.84 -6.08 7.33
N ASP A 37 15.92 -5.67 8.00
CA ASP A 37 15.86 -4.58 8.99
C ASP A 37 16.25 -3.20 8.45
N ASN A 38 16.80 -3.17 7.24
CA ASN A 38 17.25 -1.95 6.57
C ASN A 38 16.20 -1.43 5.59
N PHE A 39 16.02 -0.11 5.59
CA PHE A 39 15.17 0.56 4.61
C PHE A 39 15.84 0.60 3.25
N SER A 40 15.08 0.32 2.20
CA SER A 40 15.57 0.15 0.85
C SER A 40 14.66 0.83 -0.19
N MET A 41 15.10 0.86 -1.45
CA MET A 41 14.32 1.39 -2.56
C MET A 41 12.99 0.62 -2.76
N LEU A 42 12.92 -0.66 -2.38
CA LEU A 42 11.69 -1.44 -2.47
C LEU A 42 10.59 -0.86 -1.57
N ASP A 43 10.97 -0.38 -0.39
CA ASP A 43 10.05 0.24 0.55
C ASP A 43 9.53 1.59 0.02
N VAL A 44 10.40 2.35 -0.63
CA VAL A 44 10.03 3.60 -1.32
C VAL A 44 9.08 3.33 -2.48
N ALA A 45 9.32 2.27 -3.25
CA ALA A 45 8.53 1.94 -4.43
C ALA A 45 7.10 1.49 -4.08
N ILE A 46 6.92 0.74 -2.98
CA ILE A 46 5.60 0.22 -2.59
C ILE A 46 4.78 1.22 -1.77
N ALA A 47 5.41 2.13 -1.04
CA ALA A 47 4.72 3.04 -0.13
C ALA A 47 3.60 3.90 -0.77
N PRO A 48 3.77 4.50 -1.96
CA PRO A 48 2.71 5.26 -2.62
C PRO A 48 1.45 4.44 -2.95
N LEU A 49 1.62 3.14 -3.24
CA LEU A 49 0.51 2.23 -3.46
C LEU A 49 -0.24 1.96 -2.15
N LEU A 50 0.51 1.68 -1.07
CA LEU A 50 -0.06 1.43 0.25
C LEU A 50 -0.79 2.67 0.79
N TRP A 51 -0.32 3.87 0.49
CA TRP A 51 -0.96 5.13 0.89
C TRP A 51 -2.34 5.34 0.23
N ARG A 52 -2.55 4.72 -0.94
CA ARG A 52 -3.73 4.93 -1.79
C ARG A 52 -4.73 3.77 -1.76
N LEU A 53 -4.55 2.78 -0.88
CA LEU A 53 -5.44 1.61 -0.83
C LEU A 53 -6.91 2.03 -0.63
N ASP A 54 -7.16 2.92 0.33
CA ASP A 54 -8.51 3.44 0.61
C ASP A 54 -9.04 4.25 -0.58
N TYR A 55 -8.19 5.07 -1.21
CA TYR A 55 -8.57 5.84 -2.39
C TYR A 55 -8.91 4.96 -3.61
N TYR A 56 -8.29 3.78 -3.72
CA TYR A 56 -8.55 2.82 -4.79
C TYR A 56 -9.65 1.81 -4.46
N ASP A 57 -10.26 1.90 -3.28
CA ASP A 57 -11.28 0.96 -2.80
C ASP A 57 -10.73 -0.48 -2.73
N ILE A 58 -9.49 -0.62 -2.25
CA ILE A 58 -8.81 -1.89 -2.05
C ILE A 58 -8.79 -2.21 -0.56
N ASP A 59 -9.79 -2.95 -0.10
CA ASP A 59 -9.85 -3.43 1.28
C ASP A 59 -8.96 -4.68 1.48
N LEU A 60 -8.08 -4.60 2.48
CA LEU A 60 -7.19 -5.69 2.86
C LEU A 60 -7.78 -6.42 4.07
N SER A 61 -7.93 -7.74 3.95
CA SER A 61 -8.43 -8.57 5.06
C SER A 61 -7.55 -8.47 6.31
N LYS A 62 -8.09 -8.85 7.48
CA LYS A 62 -7.36 -8.87 8.76
C LYS A 62 -6.02 -9.63 8.73
N ASN A 63 -5.88 -10.58 7.80
CA ASN A 63 -4.64 -11.35 7.60
C ASN A 63 -3.48 -10.48 7.07
N ALA A 64 -3.79 -9.32 6.48
CA ALA A 64 -2.81 -8.34 6.01
C ALA A 64 -2.36 -7.36 7.10
N ALA A 65 -2.77 -7.54 8.37
CA ALA A 65 -2.37 -6.66 9.47
C ALA A 65 -0.85 -6.40 9.59
N PRO A 66 0.06 -7.39 9.36
CA PRO A 66 1.49 -7.13 9.39
C PRO A 66 1.95 -6.16 8.29
N LEU A 67 1.35 -6.25 7.08
CA LEU A 67 1.60 -5.31 5.99
C LEU A 67 1.12 -3.91 6.34
N LEU A 68 -0.05 -3.77 6.95
CA LEU A 68 -0.58 -2.46 7.37
C LEU A 68 0.32 -1.81 8.44
N LYS A 69 0.81 -2.59 9.41
CA LYS A 69 1.81 -2.10 10.39
C LYS A 69 3.11 -1.65 9.74
N TYR A 70 3.57 -2.38 8.71
CA TYR A 70 4.72 -1.99 7.90
C TYR A 70 4.46 -0.66 7.16
N ALA A 71 3.28 -0.49 6.57
CA ALA A 71 2.90 0.73 5.88
C ALA A 71 2.97 1.96 6.83
N GLU A 72 2.37 1.87 8.03
CA GLU A 72 2.43 2.96 9.03
C GLU A 72 3.85 3.31 9.46
N ARG A 73 4.75 2.31 9.53
CA ARG A 73 6.15 2.55 9.84
C ARG A 73 6.85 3.39 8.76
N ILE A 74 6.47 3.23 7.50
CA ILE A 74 7.00 4.08 6.42
C ILE A 74 6.38 5.46 6.49
N PHE A 75 5.07 5.53 6.70
CA PHE A 75 4.31 6.78 6.72
C PHE A 75 4.66 7.71 7.88
N SER A 76 5.08 7.15 9.01
CA SER A 76 5.55 7.92 10.18
C SER A 76 6.93 8.56 10.00
N ARG A 77 7.64 8.29 8.89
CA ARG A 77 8.96 8.89 8.64
C ARG A 77 8.81 10.36 8.22
N PRO A 78 9.58 11.30 8.81
CA PRO A 78 9.52 12.72 8.45
C PRO A 78 9.69 12.96 6.94
N ALA A 79 10.69 12.31 6.34
CA ALA A 79 10.94 12.41 4.90
C ALA A 79 9.76 11.96 4.02
N TYR A 80 8.93 11.00 4.49
CA TYR A 80 7.75 10.59 3.75
C TYR A 80 6.64 11.65 3.85
N ILE A 81 6.41 12.19 5.05
CA ILE A 81 5.39 13.21 5.32
C ILE A 81 5.69 14.52 4.57
N GLU A 82 6.97 14.89 4.48
CA GLU A 82 7.46 16.06 3.75
C GLU A 82 7.36 15.88 2.24
N ALA A 83 7.56 14.66 1.73
CA ALA A 83 7.46 14.36 0.30
C ALA A 83 6.01 14.35 -0.21
N LEU A 84 5.01 14.16 0.67
CA LEU A 84 3.61 14.13 0.29
C LEU A 84 3.09 15.51 -0.13
N THR A 85 2.52 15.58 -1.33
CA THR A 85 1.80 16.76 -1.80
C THR A 85 0.49 16.96 -1.02
N PRO A 86 -0.07 18.18 -0.97
CA PRO A 86 -1.36 18.43 -0.33
C PRO A 86 -2.48 17.53 -0.87
N SER A 87 -2.49 17.27 -2.17
CA SER A 87 -3.48 16.39 -2.82
C SER A 87 -3.39 14.93 -2.33
N GLU A 88 -2.17 14.42 -2.11
CA GLU A 88 -1.97 13.07 -1.61
C GLU A 88 -2.34 12.94 -0.13
N LYS A 89 -2.12 13.98 0.68
CA LYS A 89 -2.53 14.00 2.09
C LYS A 89 -4.04 13.80 2.26
N VAL A 90 -4.85 14.28 1.31
CA VAL A 90 -6.32 14.13 1.33
C VAL A 90 -6.78 12.73 0.91
N MET A 91 -5.92 11.94 0.22
CA MET A 91 -6.26 10.58 -0.20
C MET A 91 -6.36 9.60 0.98
N ARG A 92 -5.88 10.01 2.15
CA ARG A 92 -5.92 9.24 3.39
C ARG A 92 -6.71 10.05 4.43
N LYS A 93 -7.88 9.55 4.83
CA LYS A 93 -8.77 10.18 5.82
C LYS A 93 -8.80 9.38 7.10
#